data_AF-A0A1M3BCN2-F1
#
_entry.id   AF-A0A1M3BCN2-F1
#
_cell.length_a   1.000
_cell.length_b   1.000
_cell.length_c   1.000
_cell.angle_alpha   90.00
_cell.angle_beta   90.00
_cell.angle_gamma   90.00
#
_symmetry.space_group_name_H-M   'P 1'
#
loop_
_entity.id
_entity.type
_entity.pdbx_description
1 polymer ?
#
loop_
_entity_poly.entity_id
_entity_poly.type
_entity_poly.pdbx_seq_one_letter_code
_entity_poly.pdbx_strand_id
1 'polypeptide(L)'
;MSVSLGDFKPLSKWEIDYDGEKFKSSFGDEDNPKYIIDTATGRRYLNESRRVIRIKCAIIALGTPFIHIPCGVLNMVVRIAKLFTGYHFWPLKQNAPVKGFTNNCSEFSKDGLRIITQPFSIIGLQIASFYGIFNPYDGRKLYATIERAQYEIPLLAPCFQPEAEKHLLGGNIDIQNTF
;
A
#
# COMPACT_ATOMS: atom_id res chain seq x y z
N MET A 1 8.38 -3.71 -2.17
CA MET A 1 7.78 -4.21 -3.44
C MET A 1 7.80 -3.08 -4.46
N SER A 2 8.18 -3.33 -5.72
CA SER A 2 8.10 -2.31 -6.77
C SER A 2 6.64 -2.05 -7.18
N VAL A 3 6.36 -0.81 -7.59
CA VAL A 3 5.06 -0.39 -8.15
C VAL A 3 5.24 -0.23 -9.66
N SER A 4 4.26 -0.69 -10.43
CA SER A 4 4.20 -0.59 -11.88
C SER A 4 3.06 0.34 -12.32
N LEU A 5 3.07 0.80 -13.57
CA LEU A 5 1.96 1.61 -14.11
C LEU A 5 0.63 0.85 -14.11
N GLY A 6 0.66 -0.48 -14.26
CA GLY A 6 -0.54 -1.33 -14.19
C GLY A 6 -1.24 -1.29 -12.82
N ASP A 7 -0.49 -0.99 -11.75
CA ASP A 7 -1.04 -0.86 -10.40
C ASP A 7 -1.94 0.36 -10.25
N PHE A 8 -1.80 1.38 -11.11
CA PHE A 8 -2.63 2.60 -11.09
C PHE A 8 -3.89 2.52 -11.96
N LYS A 9 -4.17 1.37 -12.58
CA LYS A 9 -5.37 1.20 -13.40
C LYS A 9 -6.63 1.42 -12.54
N PRO A 10 -7.50 2.39 -12.87
CA PRO A 10 -8.61 2.80 -12.00
C PRO A 10 -9.76 1.79 -11.96
N LEU A 11 -9.85 0.94 -12.99
CA LEU A 11 -10.84 -0.13 -13.11
C LEU A 11 -10.11 -1.43 -13.41
N SER A 12 -10.12 -2.33 -12.44
CA SER A 12 -9.43 -3.61 -12.54
C SER A 12 -10.44 -4.73 -12.77
N LYS A 13 -9.99 -5.78 -13.46
CA LYS A 13 -10.74 -7.02 -13.56
C LYS A 13 -10.25 -7.95 -12.46
N TRP A 14 -11.19 -8.46 -11.67
CA TRP A 14 -10.94 -9.21 -10.45
C TRP A 14 -11.38 -10.66 -10.65
N GLU A 15 -10.51 -11.60 -10.33
CA GLU A 15 -10.80 -13.04 -10.35
C GLU A 15 -10.64 -13.62 -8.94
N ILE A 16 -11.40 -14.66 -8.63
CA ILE A 16 -11.32 -15.35 -7.33
C ILE A 16 -10.25 -16.43 -7.43
N ASP A 17 -9.38 -16.51 -6.43
CA ASP A 17 -8.32 -17.52 -6.34
C ASP A 17 -8.87 -18.84 -5.77
N TYR A 18 -9.65 -19.58 -6.56
CA TYR A 18 -10.33 -20.80 -6.12
C TYR A 18 -9.37 -21.92 -5.68
N ASP A 19 -8.19 -21.97 -6.28
CA ASP A 19 -7.15 -22.98 -6.01
C ASP A 19 -6.19 -22.55 -4.89
N GLY A 20 -6.32 -21.32 -4.41
CA GLY A 20 -5.44 -20.73 -3.41
C GLY A 20 -5.78 -21.10 -1.97
N GLU A 21 -5.10 -20.40 -1.04
CA GLU A 21 -5.43 -20.47 0.38
C GLU A 21 -6.89 -20.10 0.62
N LYS A 22 -7.47 -20.65 1.67
CA LYS A 22 -8.84 -20.37 2.07
C LYS A 22 -8.89 -19.80 3.48
N PHE A 23 -9.88 -18.96 3.76
CA PHE A 23 -10.11 -18.47 5.12
C PHE A 23 -10.52 -19.62 6.02
N LYS A 24 -10.07 -19.60 7.28
CA LYS A 24 -10.55 -20.53 8.30
C LYS A 24 -12.00 -20.16 8.62
N SER A 25 -12.91 -21.13 8.52
CA SER A 25 -14.28 -20.89 8.96
C SER A 25 -14.28 -20.59 10.46
N SER A 26 -14.96 -19.52 10.86
CA SER A 26 -15.20 -19.24 12.27
C SER A 26 -16.40 -20.01 12.81
N PHE A 27 -17.24 -20.57 11.93
CA PHE A 27 -18.56 -21.13 12.26
C PHE A 27 -18.99 -22.32 11.36
N GLY A 28 -18.07 -23.07 10.75
CA GLY A 28 -18.39 -24.34 10.10
C GLY A 28 -18.85 -24.29 8.63
N ASP A 29 -18.94 -23.11 8.01
CA ASP A 29 -19.24 -22.98 6.58
C ASP A 29 -17.99 -23.14 5.70
N GLU A 30 -18.22 -23.58 4.45
CA GLU A 30 -17.22 -23.91 3.43
C GLU A 30 -16.05 -22.91 3.37
N ASP A 31 -14.85 -23.47 3.24
CA ASP A 31 -13.61 -22.73 3.11
C ASP A 31 -13.70 -21.74 1.93
N ASN A 32 -13.90 -20.46 2.22
CA ASN A 32 -13.98 -19.41 1.21
C ASN A 32 -12.57 -19.06 0.71
N PRO A 33 -12.35 -18.88 -0.61
CA PRO A 33 -11.08 -18.41 -1.15
C PRO A 33 -10.56 -17.18 -0.42
N LYS A 34 -9.30 -17.21 0.04
CA LYS A 34 -8.68 -16.15 0.84
C LYS A 34 -8.36 -14.92 0.01
N TYR A 35 -8.09 -15.11 -1.28
CA TYR A 35 -7.61 -14.07 -2.16
C TYR A 35 -8.51 -13.85 -3.38
N ILE A 36 -8.53 -12.61 -3.83
CA ILE A 36 -8.91 -12.22 -5.19
C ILE A 36 -7.70 -11.65 -5.91
N ILE A 37 -7.60 -11.89 -7.21
CA ILE A 37 -6.47 -11.54 -8.04
C ILE A 37 -6.86 -10.39 -8.95
N ASP A 38 -6.03 -9.35 -8.99
CA ASP A 38 -6.09 -8.36 -10.05
C ASP A 38 -5.44 -8.93 -11.31
N THR A 39 -6.26 -9.29 -12.30
CA THR A 39 -5.83 -9.89 -13.58
C THR A 39 -4.80 -9.04 -14.35
N ALA A 40 -4.77 -7.72 -14.11
CA ALA A 40 -3.82 -6.84 -14.80
C ALA A 40 -2.41 -6.90 -14.21
N THR A 41 -2.28 -7.21 -12.92
CA THR A 41 -1.00 -7.15 -12.19
C THR A 41 -0.59 -8.50 -11.59
N GLY A 42 -1.49 -9.48 -11.57
CA GLY A 42 -1.31 -10.78 -10.91
C GLY A 42 -1.29 -10.70 -9.39
N ARG A 43 -1.57 -9.53 -8.80
CA ARG A 43 -1.46 -9.32 -7.36
C ARG A 43 -2.68 -9.86 -6.63
N ARG A 44 -2.42 -10.57 -5.53
CA ARG A 44 -3.43 -11.19 -4.67
C ARG A 44 -3.81 -10.25 -3.53
N TYR A 45 -5.10 -9.98 -3.36
CA TYR A 45 -5.67 -9.14 -2.30
C TYR A 45 -6.68 -9.94 -1.51
N LEU A 46 -6.88 -9.64 -0.22
CA LEU A 46 -7.84 -10.38 0.61
C LEU A 46 -9.24 -10.37 -0.01
N ASN A 47 -9.88 -11.53 -0.05
CA ASN A 47 -11.24 -11.71 -0.52
C ASN A 47 -12.24 -11.37 0.60
N GLU A 48 -12.40 -10.07 0.83
CA GLU A 48 -13.34 -9.56 1.82
C GLU A 48 -14.65 -9.13 1.15
N SER A 49 -15.73 -9.17 1.94
CA SER A 49 -17.01 -8.64 1.51
C SER A 49 -16.90 -7.15 1.18
N ARG A 50 -17.61 -6.72 0.13
CA ARG A 50 -17.65 -5.31 -0.27
C ARG A 50 -18.06 -4.40 0.88
N ARG A 51 -18.97 -4.83 1.75
CA ARG A 51 -19.41 -4.07 2.93
C ARG A 51 -18.27 -3.77 3.89
N VAL A 52 -17.45 -4.77 4.20
CA VAL A 52 -16.32 -4.61 5.13
C VAL A 52 -15.27 -3.69 4.54
N ILE A 53 -14.93 -3.87 3.25
CA ILE A 53 -13.98 -2.99 2.58
C ILE A 53 -14.47 -1.54 2.59
N ARG A 54 -15.76 -1.29 2.36
CA ARG A 54 -16.33 0.06 2.46
C ARG A 54 -16.16 0.67 3.85
N ILE A 55 -16.41 -0.10 4.91
CA ILE A 55 -16.21 0.36 6.29
C ILE A 55 -14.73 0.67 6.53
N LYS A 56 -13.82 -0.22 6.10
CA LYS A 56 -12.37 0.01 6.18
C LYS A 56 -11.96 1.28 5.44
N CYS A 57 -12.45 1.48 4.22
CA CYS A 57 -12.23 2.71 3.45
C CYS A 57 -12.75 3.96 4.17
N ALA A 58 -13.91 3.89 4.83
CA ALA A 58 -14.43 5.01 5.61
C ALA A 58 -13.56 5.33 6.84
N ILE A 59 -13.12 4.30 7.59
CA ILE A 59 -12.20 4.47 8.72
C ILE A 59 -10.88 5.08 8.25
N ILE A 60 -10.33 4.55 7.15
CA ILE A 60 -9.09 5.04 6.55
C ILE A 60 -9.26 6.47 6.04
N ALA A 61 -10.39 6.84 5.45
CA ALA A 61 -10.66 8.21 5.01
C ALA A 61 -10.63 9.22 6.18
N LEU A 62 -11.10 8.81 7.37
CA LEU A 62 -11.01 9.62 8.58
C LEU A 62 -9.58 9.69 9.12
N GLY A 63 -8.85 8.58 9.13
CA GLY A 63 -7.48 8.51 9.68
C GLY A 63 -6.39 9.07 8.76
N THR A 64 -6.63 9.08 7.45
CA THR A 64 -5.62 9.48 6.43
C THR A 64 -4.98 10.85 6.70
N PRO A 65 -5.73 11.94 6.95
CA PRO A 65 -5.10 13.25 7.18
C PRO A 65 -4.25 13.26 8.46
N PHE A 66 -4.70 12.61 9.53
CA PHE A 66 -4.01 12.62 10.82
C PHE A 66 -2.70 11.81 10.81
N ILE A 67 -2.60 10.77 9.98
CA ILE A 67 -1.41 9.92 9.89
C ILE A 67 -0.50 10.35 8.74
N HIS A 68 -1.02 10.54 7.53
CA HIS A 68 -0.17 10.77 6.36
C HIS A 68 0.42 12.19 6.28
N ILE A 69 -0.21 13.20 6.89
CA ILE A 69 0.38 14.54 6.96
C ILE A 69 1.66 14.54 7.81
N PRO A 70 1.65 14.15 9.11
CA PRO A 70 2.87 14.17 9.92
C PRO A 70 3.93 13.19 9.41
N CYS A 71 3.54 11.96 9.02
CA CYS A 71 4.49 11.01 8.43
C CYS A 71 5.06 11.51 7.10
N GLY A 72 4.26 12.20 6.28
CA GLY A 72 4.69 12.80 5.03
C GLY A 72 5.73 13.91 5.24
N VAL A 73 5.49 14.80 6.22
CA VAL A 73 6.44 15.87 6.58
C VAL A 73 7.76 15.27 7.08
N LEU A 74 7.70 14.31 8.01
CA LEU A 74 8.91 13.68 8.56
C LEU A 74 9.73 12.99 7.46
N ASN A 75 9.07 12.22 6.58
CA ASN A 75 9.74 11.57 5.46
C ASN A 75 10.34 12.56 4.48
N MET A 76 9.66 13.68 4.22
CA MET A 76 10.18 14.74 3.36
C MET A 76 11.46 15.36 3.96
N VAL A 77 11.47 15.68 5.26
CA VAL A 77 12.66 16.19 5.96
C VAL A 77 13.82 15.21 5.86
N VAL A 78 13.58 13.91 6.12
CA VAL A 78 14.61 12.87 6.01
C VAL A 78 15.16 12.75 4.59
N ARG A 79 14.30 12.80 3.57
CA ARG A 79 14.73 12.75 2.17
C ARG A 79 15.54 13.98 1.78
N ILE A 80 15.10 15.18 2.15
CA ILE A 80 15.85 16.42 1.92
C ILE A 80 17.24 16.34 2.57
N ALA A 81 17.32 15.87 3.82
CA ALA A 81 18.60 15.68 4.50
C ALA A 81 19.51 14.68 3.77
N LYS A 82 18.98 13.55 3.28
CA LYS A 82 19.73 12.58 2.47
C LYS A 82 20.26 13.18 1.17
N LEU A 83 19.46 13.99 0.48
CA LEU A 83 19.86 14.66 -0.76
C LEU A 83 20.95 15.70 -0.49
N PHE A 84 20.78 16.54 0.54
CA PHE A 84 21.73 17.59 0.88
C PHE A 84 23.08 17.05 1.36
N THR A 85 23.06 15.97 2.15
CA THR A 85 24.29 15.31 2.65
C THR A 85 24.97 14.42 1.62
N GLY A 86 24.38 14.23 0.43
CA GLY A 86 24.90 13.30 -0.57
C GLY A 86 24.93 11.85 -0.07
N TYR A 87 24.03 11.48 0.86
CA TYR A 87 24.04 10.19 1.57
C TYR A 87 24.11 8.97 0.64
N HIS A 88 23.48 9.04 -0.53
CA HIS A 88 23.49 7.96 -1.52
C HIS A 88 24.87 7.71 -2.13
N PHE A 89 25.74 8.72 -2.17
CA PHE A 89 27.10 8.60 -2.69
C PHE A 89 28.13 8.41 -1.57
N TRP A 90 27.83 8.92 -0.37
CA TRP A 90 28.72 8.85 0.79
C TRP A 90 27.97 8.39 2.04
N PRO A 91 27.63 7.08 2.15
CA PRO A 91 26.87 6.59 3.28
C PRO A 91 27.70 6.67 4.56
N LEU A 92 27.18 7.35 5.58
CA LEU A 92 27.82 7.52 6.89
C LEU A 92 27.97 6.20 7.69
N LYS A 93 27.43 5.08 7.18
CA LYS A 93 27.42 3.79 7.87
C LYS A 93 28.58 2.93 7.37
N GLN A 94 29.50 2.57 8.26
CA GLN A 94 30.73 1.81 7.96
C GLN A 94 30.51 0.44 7.27
N ASN A 95 29.29 -0.13 7.32
CA ASN A 95 28.94 -1.42 6.72
C ASN A 95 27.84 -1.31 5.64
N ALA A 96 27.67 -0.16 5.02
CA ALA A 96 26.71 -0.03 3.92
C ALA A 96 27.24 -0.78 2.68
N PRO A 97 26.40 -1.59 1.98
CA PRO A 97 26.82 -2.23 0.75
C PRO A 97 27.21 -1.17 -0.27
N VAL A 98 28.38 -1.32 -0.90
CA VAL A 98 28.83 -0.43 -1.97
C VAL A 98 27.90 -0.62 -3.16
N LYS A 99 27.02 0.35 -3.37
CA LYS A 99 26.14 0.41 -4.53
C LYS A 99 26.90 1.06 -5.69
N GLY A 100 26.70 0.53 -6.91
CA GLY A 100 27.24 1.17 -8.12
C GLY A 100 26.69 2.59 -8.32
N PHE A 101 27.45 3.44 -9.01
CA PHE A 101 27.11 4.85 -9.23
C PHE A 101 25.70 5.04 -9.84
N THR A 102 25.34 4.20 -10.83
CA THR A 102 24.01 4.22 -11.46
C THR A 102 22.87 3.96 -10.46
N ASN A 103 23.07 3.03 -9.53
CA ASN A 103 22.10 2.76 -8.48
C ASN A 103 21.99 3.94 -7.51
N ASN A 104 23.10 4.60 -7.17
CA ASN A 104 23.09 5.78 -6.31
C ASN A 104 22.35 6.95 -6.95
N CYS A 105 22.58 7.20 -8.25
CA CYS A 105 21.81 8.19 -9.00
C CYS A 105 20.32 7.84 -9.04
N SER A 106 19.96 6.58 -9.29
CA SER A 106 18.57 6.12 -9.27
C SER A 106 17.90 6.38 -7.92
N GLU A 107 18.55 6.04 -6.81
CA GLU A 107 18.00 6.26 -5.46
C GLU A 107 17.89 7.76 -5.12
N PHE A 108 18.88 8.56 -5.51
CA PHE A 108 18.82 10.02 -5.39
C PHE A 108 17.63 10.61 -6.16
N SER A 109 17.45 10.20 -7.42
CA SER A 109 16.32 10.63 -8.26
C SER A 109 14.97 10.19 -7.69
N LYS A 110 14.88 8.96 -7.15
CA LYS A 110 13.66 8.48 -6.48
C LYS A 110 13.29 9.33 -5.27
N ASP A 111 14.26 9.69 -4.42
CA ASP A 111 14.00 10.55 -3.27
C ASP A 111 13.56 11.96 -3.71
N GLY A 112 14.19 12.53 -4.75
CA GLY A 112 13.78 13.81 -5.34
C GLY A 112 12.35 13.76 -5.87
N LEU A 113 12.01 12.74 -6.67
CA LEU A 113 10.66 12.56 -7.20
C LEU A 113 9.63 12.43 -6.06
N ARG A 114 9.95 11.66 -5.03
CA ARG A 114 9.05 11.43 -3.90
C ARG A 114 8.81 12.67 -3.05
N ILE A 115 9.78 13.59 -2.96
CA ILE A 115 9.56 14.90 -2.32
C ILE A 115 8.52 15.69 -3.11
N ILE A 116 8.67 15.75 -4.44
CA ILE A 116 7.75 16.48 -5.33
C ILE A 116 6.34 15.87 -5.29
N THR A 117 6.23 14.54 -5.28
CA THR A 117 4.93 13.85 -5.30
C THR A 117 4.25 13.78 -3.94
N GLN A 118 4.96 14.01 -2.82
CA GLN A 118 4.41 13.87 -1.46
C GLN A 118 3.07 14.59 -1.22
N PRO A 119 2.89 15.89 -1.53
CA PRO A 119 1.60 16.56 -1.32
C PRO A 119 0.47 15.95 -2.17
N PHE A 120 0.78 15.60 -3.43
CA PHE A 120 -0.18 14.96 -4.33
C PHE A 120 -0.55 13.55 -3.87
N SER A 121 0.40 12.80 -3.30
CA SER A 121 0.16 11.48 -2.74
C SER A 121 -0.83 11.52 -1.58
N ILE A 122 -0.75 12.53 -0.70
CA ILE A 122 -1.69 12.69 0.43
C ILE A 122 -3.12 12.93 -0.10
N ILE A 123 -3.27 13.84 -1.07
CA ILE A 123 -4.57 14.11 -1.72
C ILE A 123 -5.07 12.84 -2.43
N GLY A 124 -4.19 12.15 -3.15
CA GLY A 124 -4.50 10.90 -3.84
C GLY A 124 -4.97 9.80 -2.91
N LEU A 125 -4.34 9.63 -1.74
CA LEU A 125 -4.78 8.70 -0.69
C LEU A 125 -6.17 9.04 -0.19
N GLN A 126 -6.45 10.32 0.05
CA GLN A 126 -7.78 10.76 0.47
C GLN A 126 -8.84 10.44 -0.60
N ILE A 127 -8.58 10.78 -1.87
CA ILE A 127 -9.48 10.48 -2.98
C ILE A 127 -9.67 8.97 -3.13
N ALA A 128 -8.60 8.18 -3.03
CA ALA A 128 -8.66 6.72 -3.14
C ALA A 128 -9.50 6.09 -2.01
N SER A 129 -9.38 6.60 -0.78
CA SER A 129 -10.21 6.13 0.34
C SER A 129 -11.69 6.44 0.13
N PHE A 130 -12.05 7.63 -0.34
CA PHE A 130 -13.44 7.96 -0.71
C PHE A 130 -13.95 7.15 -1.90
N TYR A 131 -13.13 6.98 -2.94
CA TYR A 131 -13.46 6.15 -4.09
C TYR A 131 -13.75 4.70 -3.67
N GLY A 132 -13.00 4.17 -2.69
CA GLY A 132 -13.22 2.85 -2.09
C GLY A 132 -14.55 2.66 -1.35
N ILE A 133 -15.18 3.74 -0.89
CA ILE A 133 -16.52 3.66 -0.29
C ILE A 133 -17.56 3.28 -1.36
N PHE A 134 -17.39 3.76 -2.59
CA PHE A 134 -18.30 3.47 -3.70
C PHE A 134 -17.86 2.19 -4.44
N ASN A 135 -16.57 2.11 -4.79
CA ASN A 135 -15.92 1.04 -5.55
C ASN A 135 -14.82 0.36 -4.69
N PRO A 136 -15.19 -0.60 -3.82
CA PRO A 136 -14.31 -1.10 -2.77
C PRO A 136 -13.00 -1.73 -3.26
N TYR A 137 -13.05 -2.60 -4.27
CA TYR A 137 -11.85 -3.30 -4.73
C TYR A 137 -10.86 -2.36 -5.45
N ASP A 138 -11.36 -1.48 -6.31
CA ASP A 138 -10.51 -0.55 -7.04
C ASP A 138 -9.96 0.56 -6.13
N GLY A 139 -10.79 1.09 -5.22
CA GLY A 139 -10.35 2.12 -4.27
C GLY A 139 -9.30 1.63 -3.28
N ARG A 140 -9.47 0.42 -2.71
CA ARG A 140 -8.43 -0.17 -1.85
C ARG A 140 -7.12 -0.41 -2.61
N LYS A 141 -7.21 -0.87 -3.87
CA LYS A 141 -6.04 -1.11 -4.73
C LYS A 141 -5.29 0.19 -4.99
N LEU A 142 -6.02 1.24 -5.37
CA LEU A 142 -5.45 2.56 -5.63
C LEU A 142 -4.77 3.11 -4.37
N TYR A 143 -5.44 3.01 -3.21
CA TYR A 143 -4.89 3.45 -1.94
C TYR A 143 -3.58 2.73 -1.61
N ALA A 144 -3.58 1.39 -1.62
CA ALA A 144 -2.39 0.58 -1.34
C ALA A 144 -1.25 0.83 -2.33
N THR A 145 -1.57 1.17 -3.57
CA THR A 145 -0.59 1.48 -4.61
C THR A 145 0.09 2.82 -4.35
N ILE A 146 -0.69 3.87 -4.04
CA ILE A 146 -0.13 5.19 -3.69
C ILE A 146 0.72 5.07 -2.42
N GLU A 147 0.24 4.35 -1.41
CA GLU A 147 0.97 4.15 -0.15
C GLU A 147 2.33 3.47 -0.40
N ARG A 148 2.37 2.40 -1.20
CA ARG A 148 3.63 1.72 -1.55
C ARG A 148 4.57 2.59 -2.38
N ALA A 149 4.04 3.35 -3.34
CA ALA A 149 4.86 4.23 -4.17
C ALA A 149 5.57 5.30 -3.32
N GLN A 150 4.85 5.84 -2.34
CA GLN A 150 5.34 6.94 -1.50
C GLN A 150 6.17 6.48 -0.30
N TYR A 151 5.79 5.39 0.37
CA TYR A 151 6.34 4.99 1.67
C TYR A 151 7.13 3.68 1.66
N GLU A 152 6.97 2.83 0.63
CA GLU A 152 7.51 1.45 0.54
C GLU A 152 6.99 0.46 1.59
N ILE A 153 6.58 0.96 2.76
CA ILE A 153 5.94 0.23 3.85
C ILE A 153 4.47 0.65 3.99
N PRO A 154 3.56 -0.27 4.37
CA PRO A 154 2.21 0.10 4.76
C PRO A 154 2.22 0.89 6.07
N LEU A 155 1.50 2.01 6.11
CA LEU A 155 1.33 2.83 7.30
C LEU A 155 -0.04 2.60 7.92
N LEU A 156 -1.11 2.85 7.17
CA LEU A 156 -2.47 2.86 7.70
C LEU A 156 -3.30 1.68 7.22
N ALA A 157 -3.02 1.17 6.02
CA ALA A 157 -3.84 0.15 5.37
C ALA A 157 -3.05 -1.12 5.02
N PRO A 158 -2.42 -1.82 5.99
CA PRO A 158 -1.73 -3.08 5.73
C PRO A 158 -2.67 -4.13 5.10
N CYS A 159 -3.95 -4.09 5.46
CA CYS A 159 -4.99 -4.98 4.91
C CYS A 159 -5.30 -4.74 3.42
N PHE A 160 -4.96 -3.57 2.87
CA PHE A 160 -5.17 -3.27 1.45
C PHE A 160 -3.96 -3.65 0.60
N GLN A 161 -2.83 -3.97 1.23
CA GLN A 161 -1.64 -4.39 0.53
C GLN A 161 -1.87 -5.77 -0.12
N PRO A 162 -1.23 -6.02 -1.26
CA PRO A 162 -1.15 -7.37 -1.81
C PRO A 162 -0.50 -8.31 -0.82
N GLU A 163 -1.02 -9.53 -0.74
CA GLU A 163 -0.56 -10.55 0.21
C GLU A 163 -0.51 -10.00 1.65
N ALA A 164 -1.55 -9.25 2.03
CA ALA A 164 -1.65 -8.64 3.35
C ALA A 164 -1.42 -9.67 4.46
N GLU A 165 -0.65 -9.25 5.47
CA GLU A 165 -0.32 -10.08 6.63
C GLU A 165 -1.33 -9.90 7.78
N LYS A 166 -2.11 -8.81 7.78
CA LYS A 166 -3.03 -8.42 8.87
C LYS A 166 -4.25 -7.69 8.32
N HIS A 167 -5.38 -7.76 9.05
CA HIS A 167 -6.54 -6.91 8.80
C HIS A 167 -6.33 -5.48 9.38
N LEU A 168 -7.32 -4.60 9.20
CA LEU A 168 -7.27 -3.20 9.62
C LEU A 168 -7.39 -3.07 11.15
N LEU A 169 -6.34 -2.60 11.84
CA LEU A 169 -6.21 -2.61 13.32
C LEU A 169 -5.59 -3.89 13.89
N GLY A 170 -5.15 -4.82 13.02
CA GLY A 170 -4.37 -5.98 13.44
C GLY A 170 -5.18 -7.26 13.65
N GLY A 171 -6.39 -7.35 13.12
CA GLY A 171 -7.20 -8.56 13.12
C GLY A 171 -6.53 -9.74 12.43
N ASN A 172 -6.99 -10.94 12.80
CA ASN A 172 -6.43 -12.21 12.36
C ASN A 172 -6.67 -12.44 10.86
N ILE A 173 -5.57 -12.61 10.11
CA ILE A 173 -5.56 -12.80 8.65
C ILE A 173 -6.27 -14.06 8.17
N ASP A 174 -6.42 -15.04 9.05
CA ASP A 174 -7.07 -16.30 8.72
C ASP A 174 -8.60 -16.21 8.79
N ILE A 175 -9.15 -15.12 9.37
CA ILE A 175 -10.59 -14.96 9.55
C ILE A 175 -11.09 -13.89 8.57
N GLN A 176 -12.01 -14.30 7.70
CA GLN A 176 -12.60 -13.39 6.73
C GLN A 176 -13.30 -12.21 7.43
N ASN A 177 -13.24 -11.04 6.81
CA ASN A 177 -14.04 -9.86 7.20
C ASN A 177 -13.71 -9.25 8.58
N THR A 178 -12.54 -9.53 9.15
CA THR A 178 -12.10 -8.91 10.41
C THR A 178 -11.48 -7.52 10.20
N PHE A 179 -11.31 -6.81 11.31
CA PHE A 179 -10.57 -5.55 11.44
C PHE A 179 -9.29 -5.86 12.22
#